data_AF-A0A9Q2XHN0-F1
#
_entry.id   AF-A0A9Q2XHN0-F1
#
_cell.length_a   1.000
_cell.length_b   1.000
_cell.length_c   1.000
_cell.angle_alpha   90.00
_cell.angle_beta   90.00
_cell.angle_gamma   90.00
#
_symmetry.space_group_name_H-M   'P 1'
#
loop_
_entity.id
_entity.type
_entity.pdbx_description
1 polymer ?
#
loop_
_entity_poly.entity_id
_entity_poly.type
_entity_poly.pdbx_seq_one_letter_code
_entity_poly.pdbx_strand_id
1 'polypeptide(L)'
;MNNHQRSTLKSIFSKPLPRNMEWARIESMLLAAGARLVEGRGSRVRFELNGVVTTFHRPHPDKDAKPYQIHDARYFLEQAGVTP
;
A
#
# COMPACT_ATOMS: atom_id res chain seq x y z
N MET A 1 3.25 -7.60 11.54
CA MET A 1 2.17 -8.03 10.62
C MET A 1 1.35 -9.20 11.17
N ASN A 2 0.03 -9.05 11.20
CA ASN A 2 -0.95 -10.13 11.45
C ASN A 2 -1.29 -10.92 10.16
N ASN A 3 -2.14 -11.95 10.26
CA ASN A 3 -2.52 -12.81 9.12
C ASN A 3 -3.17 -12.04 7.95
N HIS A 4 -4.05 -11.06 8.25
CA HIS A 4 -4.70 -10.26 7.21
C HIS A 4 -3.70 -9.37 6.45
N GLN A 5 -2.73 -8.78 7.14
CA GLN A 5 -1.69 -7.96 6.54
C GLN A 5 -0.75 -8.82 5.68
N ARG A 6 -0.36 -10.02 6.16
CA ARG A 6 0.45 -10.97 5.37
C ARG A 6 -0.28 -11.43 4.12
N SER A 7 -1.58 -11.73 4.21
CA SER A 7 -2.41 -12.05 3.05
C SER A 7 -2.47 -10.89 2.06
N THR A 8 -2.60 -9.65 2.55
CA THR A 8 -2.64 -8.46 1.70
C THR A 8 -1.30 -8.24 0.98
N LEU A 9 -0.18 -8.41 1.67
CA LEU A 9 1.15 -8.38 1.05
C LEU A 9 1.27 -9.43 -0.06
N LYS A 10 0.90 -10.69 0.21
CA LYS A 10 0.88 -11.74 -0.81
C LYS A 10 0.00 -11.38 -2.02
N SER A 11 -1.18 -10.81 -1.79
CA SER A 11 -2.08 -10.38 -2.86
C SER A 11 -1.50 -9.24 -3.71
N ILE A 12 -0.79 -8.28 -3.13
CA ILE A 12 -0.16 -7.19 -3.90
C ILE A 12 0.91 -7.73 -4.86
N PHE A 13 1.58 -8.81 -4.48
CA PHE A 13 2.60 -9.48 -5.29
C PHE A 13 2.05 -10.58 -6.23
N SER A 14 0.73 -10.83 -6.25
CA SER A 14 0.15 -11.86 -7.10
C SER A 14 0.22 -11.51 -8.59
N LYS A 15 0.17 -12.55 -9.43
CA LYS A 15 0.03 -12.44 -10.89
C LYS A 15 -1.22 -13.23 -11.30
N PRO A 16 -2.28 -12.58 -11.82
CA PRO A 16 -2.42 -11.14 -12.07
C PRO A 16 -2.51 -10.30 -10.78
N LEU A 17 -2.27 -8.99 -10.92
CA LEU A 17 -2.56 -8.01 -9.86
C LEU A 17 -4.06 -8.02 -9.53
N PRO A 18 -4.44 -7.89 -8.25
CA PRO A 18 -5.85 -7.78 -7.88
C PRO A 18 -6.44 -6.50 -8.45
N ARG A 19 -7.71 -6.60 -8.91
CA ARG A 19 -8.45 -5.45 -9.48
C ARG A 19 -9.32 -4.73 -8.45
N ASN A 20 -9.56 -5.36 -7.30
CA ASN A 20 -10.33 -4.79 -6.19
C ASN A 20 -9.58 -5.09 -4.88
N MET A 21 -9.20 -4.04 -4.16
CA MET A 21 -8.65 -4.13 -2.82
C MET A 21 -8.96 -2.84 -2.05
N GLU A 22 -9.57 -2.96 -0.88
CA GLU A 22 -9.82 -1.81 -0.02
C GLU A 22 -8.52 -1.09 0.34
N TRP A 23 -8.49 0.23 0.18
CA TRP A 23 -7.31 1.05 0.48
C TRP A 23 -6.83 0.87 1.92
N ALA A 24 -7.76 0.76 2.87
CA ALA A 24 -7.45 0.55 4.29
C ALA A 24 -6.60 -0.71 4.55
N ARG A 25 -6.77 -1.76 3.73
CA ARG A 25 -5.95 -2.98 3.83
C ARG A 25 -4.52 -2.72 3.39
N ILE A 26 -4.33 -1.95 2.33
CA ILE A 26 -3.01 -1.55 1.82
C ILE A 26 -2.32 -0.68 2.87
N GLU A 27 -2.99 0.38 3.34
CA GLU A 27 -2.46 1.30 4.35
C GLU A 27 -2.07 0.56 5.65
N SER A 28 -2.96 -0.30 6.18
CA SER A 28 -2.66 -1.11 7.36
C SER A 28 -1.47 -2.05 7.15
N MET A 29 -1.35 -2.63 5.95
CA MET A 29 -0.24 -3.51 5.60
C MET A 29 1.09 -2.74 5.53
N LEU A 30 1.12 -1.56 4.89
CA LEU A 30 2.31 -0.71 4.83
C LEU A 30 2.78 -0.30 6.24
N LEU A 31 1.86 0.14 7.10
CA LEU A 31 2.17 0.46 8.50
C LEU A 31 2.74 -0.76 9.24
N ALA A 32 2.17 -1.95 9.01
CA ALA A 32 2.63 -3.18 9.64
C ALA A 32 3.97 -3.70 9.09
N ALA A 33 4.37 -3.27 7.89
CA ALA A 33 5.71 -3.47 7.33
C ALA A 33 6.75 -2.48 7.88
N GLY A 34 6.33 -1.54 8.73
CA GLY A 34 7.19 -0.53 9.35
C GLY A 34 7.19 0.82 8.63
N ALA A 35 6.29 1.04 7.66
CA ALA A 35 6.25 2.31 6.95
C ALA A 35 5.74 3.41 7.88
N ARG A 36 6.36 4.58 7.81
CA ARG A 36 5.91 5.80 8.47
C ARG A 36 4.92 6.53 7.57
N LEU A 37 3.71 6.76 8.06
CA LEU A 37 2.68 7.55 7.39
C LEU A 37 2.80 9.03 7.75
N VAL A 38 2.74 9.89 6.74
CA VAL A 38 2.65 11.34 6.88
C VAL A 38 1.40 11.84 6.15
N GLU A 39 0.50 12.45 6.89
CA GLU A 39 -0.71 13.07 6.34
C GLU A 39 -0.35 14.28 5.46
N GLY A 40 -0.99 14.37 4.30
CA GLY A 40 -0.90 15.51 3.39
C GLY A 40 -2.16 16.37 3.45
N ARG A 41 -2.30 17.28 2.48
CA ARG A 41 -3.55 18.04 2.30
C ARG A 41 -4.60 17.14 1.64
N GLY A 42 -5.83 17.16 2.15
CA GLY A 42 -6.95 16.39 1.62
C GLY A 42 -6.72 14.89 1.78
N SER A 43 -7.00 14.09 0.74
CA SER A 43 -6.79 12.64 0.74
C SER A 43 -5.34 12.22 0.52
N ARG A 44 -4.39 13.15 0.37
CA ARG A 44 -3.01 12.81 0.06
C ARG A 44 -2.30 12.25 1.29
N VAL A 45 -1.55 11.17 1.11
CA VAL A 45 -0.73 10.53 2.14
C VAL A 45 0.64 10.18 1.59
N ARG A 46 1.67 10.31 2.42
CA ARG A 46 3.04 9.91 2.09
C ARG A 46 3.46 8.77 2.99
N PHE A 47 4.13 7.77 2.41
CA PHE A 47 4.77 6.69 3.15
C PHE A 47 6.27 6.75 2.97
N GLU A 48 6.99 6.47 4.06
CA GLU A 48 8.42 6.28 4.06
C GLU A 48 8.76 4.91 4.67
N LEU A 49 9.56 4.11 4.00
CA LEU A 49 9.99 2.79 4.44
C LEU A 49 11.40 2.52 3.94
N ASN A 50 12.33 2.18 4.83
CA ASN A 50 13.73 1.85 4.49
C ASN A 50 14.42 2.90 3.58
N GLY A 51 14.16 4.18 3.82
CA GLY A 51 14.70 5.29 3.02
C GLY A 51 14.00 5.54 1.67
N VAL A 52 13.03 4.70 1.31
CA VAL A 52 12.18 4.89 0.12
C VAL A 52 10.95 5.68 0.50
N VAL A 53 10.56 6.62 -0.36
CA VAL A 53 9.38 7.48 -0.16
C VAL A 53 8.42 7.33 -1.33
N THR A 54 7.12 7.21 -1.04
CA THR A 54 6.05 7.27 -2.04
C THR A 54 4.89 8.14 -1.55
N THR A 55 4.07 8.61 -2.48
CA THR A 55 2.88 9.42 -2.19
C THR A 55 1.67 8.83 -2.89
N PHE A 56 0.55 8.71 -2.17
CA PHE A 56 -0.73 8.28 -2.70
C PHE A 56 -1.82 9.31 -2.40
N HIS A 57 -2.97 9.12 -3.03
CA HIS A 57 -4.22 9.74 -2.65
C HIS A 57 -5.20 8.66 -2.20
N ARG A 58 -5.71 8.74 -0.98
CA ARG A 58 -6.78 7.85 -0.52
C ARG A 58 -7.96 7.96 -1.51
N PRO A 59 -8.51 6.83 -1.97
CA PRO A 59 -9.70 6.83 -2.82
C PRO A 59 -10.85 7.62 -2.16
N HIS A 60 -11.56 8.41 -2.97
CA HIS A 60 -12.77 9.14 -2.57
C HIS A 60 -13.62 9.45 -3.81
N PRO A 61 -14.95 9.23 -3.79
CA PRO A 61 -15.76 8.71 -2.67
C PRO A 61 -15.59 7.20 -2.42
N ASP A 62 -15.01 6.47 -3.36
CA ASP A 62 -14.82 5.02 -3.26
C ASP A 62 -13.84 4.63 -2.15
N LYS A 63 -13.96 3.40 -1.63
CA LYS A 63 -13.04 2.82 -0.63
C LYS A 63 -11.93 1.95 -1.24
N ASP A 64 -12.11 1.52 -2.48
CA ASP A 64 -11.21 0.57 -3.13
C ASP A 64 -10.07 1.30 -3.84
N ALA A 65 -8.86 0.77 -3.67
CA ALA A 65 -7.68 1.23 -4.37
C ALA A 65 -7.82 0.96 -5.88
N LYS A 66 -7.47 1.96 -6.68
CA LYS A 66 -7.42 1.80 -8.13
C LYS A 66 -6.27 0.85 -8.51
N PRO A 67 -6.34 0.15 -9.65
CA PRO A 67 -5.29 -0.80 -10.06
C PRO A 67 -3.87 -0.21 -10.06
N TYR A 68 -3.72 1.06 -10.43
CA TYR A 68 -2.42 1.73 -10.38
C TYR A 68 -1.90 1.91 -8.95
N GLN A 69 -2.76 2.14 -7.95
CA GLN A 69 -2.33 2.29 -6.56
C GLN A 69 -1.81 0.98 -5.98
N ILE A 70 -2.40 -0.15 -6.40
CA ILE A 70 -1.93 -1.49 -6.03
C ILE A 70 -0.58 -1.76 -6.70
N HIS A 71 -0.44 -1.37 -7.97
CA HIS A 71 0.83 -1.44 -8.69
C HIS A 71 1.92 -0.60 -8.01
N ASP A 72 1.63 0.64 -7.65
CA ASP A 72 2.55 1.56 -6.99
C ASP A 72 2.91 1.09 -5.57
N ALA A 73 1.95 0.49 -4.85
CA ALA A 73 2.22 -0.15 -3.56
C ALA A 73 3.18 -1.33 -3.69
N ARG A 74 3.01 -2.19 -4.71
CA ARG A 74 3.97 -3.27 -5.01
C ARG A 74 5.36 -2.70 -5.30
N TYR A 75 5.44 -1.72 -6.20
CA TYR A 75 6.71 -1.11 -6.59
C TYR A 75 7.41 -0.47 -5.38
N PHE A 76 6.67 0.26 -4.55
CA PHE A 76 7.19 0.83 -3.31
C PHE A 76 7.77 -0.23 -2.37
N LEU A 77 7.08 -1.35 -2.17
CA LEU A 77 7.56 -2.46 -1.33
C LEU A 77 8.81 -3.12 -1.92
N GLU A 78 8.85 -3.35 -3.23
CA GLU A 78 10.03 -3.89 -3.93
C GLU A 78 11.25 -2.98 -3.74
N GLN A 79 11.10 -1.66 -3.96
CA GLN A 79 12.17 -0.70 -3.74
C GLN A 79 12.62 -0.64 -2.28
N ALA A 80 11.68 -0.79 -1.35
CA ALA A 80 11.97 -0.82 0.09
C ALA A 80 12.53 -2.18 0.56
N GLY A 81 12.71 -3.17 -0.33
CA GLY A 81 13.23 -4.49 0.01
C GLY A 81 12.25 -5.37 0.79
N VAL A 82 10.95 -5.11 0.72
CA VAL A 82 9.90 -5.90 1.36
C VAL A 82 9.23 -6.81 0.34
N THR A 83 9.35 -8.11 0.54
CA THR A 83 8.68 -9.15 -0.25
C THR A 83 7.82 -10.07 0.65
N PRO A 84 6.83 -10.79 0.10
CA PRO A 84 5.94 -11.66 0.87
C PRO A 84 6.60 -12.82 1.62
#